data_AF-A0A524QVE8-F1
#
_entry.id   AF-A0A524QVE8-F1
#
_cell.length_a   1.000
_cell.length_b   1.000
_cell.length_c   1.000
_cell.angle_alpha   90.00
_cell.angle_beta   90.00
_cell.angle_gamma   90.00
#
_symmetry.space_group_name_H-M   'P 1'
#
loop_
_entity.id
_entity.type
_entity.pdbx_description
1 polymer ?
#
loop_
_entity_poly.entity_id
_entity_poly.type
_entity_poly.pdbx_seq_one_letter_code
_entity_poly.pdbx_strand_id
1 'polypeptide(L)'
;MAVGNTTTGSLGDSLDTIAASARSTQEQQGVVTQLVDRVALSQGTGLDWKEVLFAKLSAQAITENTVLDNPQQFSDTAITIRPQMVQIQTFVSDKVKRNLNRKSLAQMGKLSGESMVRKKDVDGLTALDGSTTQLGAAGTPVQTGDIAAARYRITSNVTEPGPMPVSAVFHGFT
;
A
#
# COMPACT_ATOMS: atom_id res chain seq x y z
N MET A 1 5.75 60.52 -26.51
CA MET A 1 7.14 60.11 -26.78
C MET A 1 7.62 59.34 -25.57
N ALA A 2 8.09 58.10 -25.71
CA ALA A 2 8.70 57.38 -24.59
C ALA A 2 9.98 58.11 -24.17
N VAL A 3 10.18 58.33 -22.86
CA VAL A 3 11.34 59.05 -22.30
C VAL A 3 12.03 58.15 -21.28
N GLY A 4 13.36 58.04 -21.36
CA GLY A 4 14.18 57.25 -20.45
C GLY A 4 14.81 56.00 -21.08
N ASN A 5 15.80 55.41 -20.40
CA ASN A 5 16.49 54.19 -20.86
C ASN A 5 15.54 53.00 -20.83
N THR A 6 15.47 52.26 -21.95
CA THR A 6 14.76 50.99 -22.02
C THR A 6 15.48 49.97 -21.14
N THR A 7 14.86 49.57 -20.03
CA THR A 7 15.41 48.55 -19.13
C THR A 7 14.74 47.21 -19.36
N THR A 8 15.32 46.14 -18.81
CA THR A 8 14.74 44.78 -18.86
C THR A 8 13.32 44.73 -18.28
N GLY A 9 12.97 45.63 -17.37
CA GLY A 9 11.59 45.77 -16.87
C GLY A 9 10.63 46.45 -17.86
N SER A 10 11.12 47.29 -18.77
CA SER A 10 10.31 48.01 -19.78
C SER A 10 9.99 47.16 -21.03
N LEU A 11 10.73 46.08 -21.27
CA LEU A 11 10.50 45.11 -22.36
C LEU A 11 10.13 43.72 -21.83
N GLY A 12 9.73 43.59 -20.56
CA GLY A 12 9.49 42.31 -19.89
C GLY A 12 8.45 41.43 -20.61
N ASP A 13 7.38 42.04 -21.12
CA ASP A 13 6.30 41.33 -21.84
C ASP A 13 6.68 40.91 -23.27
N SER A 14 7.82 41.41 -23.80
CA SER A 14 8.37 40.99 -25.10
C SER A 14 9.41 39.88 -25.00
N LEU A 15 9.68 39.36 -23.80
CA LEU A 15 10.63 38.27 -23.58
C LEU A 15 9.93 36.91 -23.71
N ASP A 16 10.52 35.99 -24.49
CA ASP A 16 10.07 34.61 -24.56
C ASP A 16 10.17 33.96 -23.17
N THR A 17 9.01 33.66 -22.59
CA THR A 17 8.92 33.00 -21.28
C THR A 17 9.17 31.50 -21.47
N ILE A 18 10.43 31.08 -21.30
CA ILE A 18 10.81 29.66 -21.32
C ILE A 18 10.87 29.16 -19.87
N ALA A 19 10.03 28.18 -19.52
CA ALA A 19 10.11 27.52 -18.23
C ALA A 19 11.50 26.85 -18.06
N ALA A 20 12.35 27.37 -17.17
CA ALA A 20 13.73 26.87 -17.03
C ALA A 20 13.80 25.46 -16.42
N SER A 21 12.88 25.13 -15.51
CA SER A 21 12.81 23.83 -14.84
C SER A 21 11.37 23.45 -14.51
N ALA A 22 11.12 22.14 -14.46
CA ALA A 22 9.89 21.56 -13.95
C ALA A 22 10.27 20.63 -12.79
N ARG A 23 9.69 20.87 -11.62
CA ARG A 23 9.92 20.08 -10.40
C ARG A 23 8.64 19.30 -10.11
N SER A 24 8.74 17.98 -10.01
CA SER A 24 7.67 17.17 -9.41
C SER A 24 7.74 17.27 -7.88
N THR A 25 6.58 17.21 -7.24
CA THR A 25 6.48 17.05 -5.78
C THR A 25 7.19 15.75 -5.39
N GLN A 26 8.02 15.78 -4.36
CA GLN A 26 8.61 14.55 -3.82
C GLN A 26 7.52 13.84 -3.01
N GLU A 27 7.06 12.69 -3.51
CA GLU A 27 6.10 11.85 -2.79
C GLU A 27 6.83 10.84 -1.91
N GLN A 28 6.21 10.49 -0.76
CA GLN A 28 6.74 9.46 0.13
C GLN A 28 6.67 8.11 -0.58
N GLN A 29 7.82 7.40 -0.66
CA GLN A 29 7.82 6.04 -1.19
C GLN A 29 7.06 5.11 -0.24
N GLY A 30 6.10 4.38 -0.81
CA GLY A 30 5.33 3.39 -0.06
C GLY A 30 6.19 2.21 0.40
N VAL A 31 6.04 1.81 1.66
CA VAL A 31 6.82 0.75 2.29
C VAL A 31 5.99 -0.52 2.49
N VAL A 32 4.66 -0.43 2.47
CA VAL A 32 3.75 -1.54 2.83
C VAL A 32 3.91 -2.71 1.86
N THR A 33 4.13 -2.44 0.56
CA THR A 33 4.27 -3.49 -0.46
C THR A 33 5.52 -4.38 -0.31
N GLN A 34 6.47 -3.99 0.55
CA GLN A 34 7.67 -4.76 0.86
C GLN A 34 7.46 -5.72 2.03
N LEU A 35 6.48 -5.41 2.89
CA LEU A 35 6.25 -6.08 4.18
C LEU A 35 5.25 -7.23 4.08
N VAL A 36 4.51 -7.29 2.97
CA VAL A 36 3.48 -8.30 2.72
C VAL A 36 4.01 -9.38 1.78
N ASP A 37 3.53 -10.61 1.96
CA ASP A 37 3.79 -11.68 1.00
C ASP A 37 3.07 -11.37 -0.32
N ARG A 38 3.74 -11.69 -1.43
CA ARG A 38 3.30 -11.34 -2.79
C ARG A 38 3.18 -12.61 -3.61
N VAL A 39 1.95 -13.00 -3.83
CA VAL A 39 1.64 -14.11 -4.74
C VAL A 39 1.12 -13.55 -6.07
N ALA A 40 1.75 -13.96 -7.17
CA ALA A 40 1.26 -13.67 -8.51
C ALA A 40 0.31 -14.78 -8.96
N LEU A 41 -0.90 -14.42 -9.41
CA LEU A 41 -1.80 -15.38 -10.03
C LEU A 41 -1.23 -15.79 -11.40
N SER A 42 -1.10 -17.10 -11.63
CA SER A 42 -0.72 -17.63 -12.94
C SER A 42 -1.82 -17.39 -13.99
N GLN A 43 -1.41 -17.31 -15.25
CA GLN A 43 -2.37 -17.19 -16.35
C GLN A 43 -3.32 -18.39 -16.38
N GLY A 44 -4.63 -18.13 -16.51
CA GLY A 44 -5.66 -19.16 -16.67
C GLY A 44 -6.26 -19.72 -15.37
N THR A 45 -5.84 -19.26 -14.20
CA THR A 45 -6.27 -19.81 -12.89
C THR A 45 -7.60 -19.24 -12.38
N GLY A 46 -8.28 -18.41 -13.18
CA GLY A 46 -9.54 -17.74 -12.80
C GLY A 46 -9.34 -16.34 -12.23
N LEU A 47 -10.42 -15.76 -11.68
CA LEU A 47 -10.43 -14.39 -11.15
C LEU A 47 -10.00 -14.31 -9.68
N ASP A 48 -10.00 -15.43 -8.96
CA ASP A 48 -9.79 -15.45 -7.53
C ASP A 48 -8.56 -16.31 -7.18
N TRP A 49 -7.75 -15.83 -6.26
CA TRP A 49 -6.74 -16.65 -5.59
C TRP A 49 -7.38 -17.37 -4.42
N LYS A 50 -7.15 -18.68 -4.30
CA LYS A 50 -7.74 -19.52 -3.27
C LYS A 50 -6.66 -20.27 -2.52
N GLU A 51 -6.65 -20.13 -1.21
CA GLU A 51 -5.87 -20.92 -0.28
C GLU A 51 -6.81 -21.65 0.68
N VAL A 52 -6.37 -22.82 1.15
CA VAL A 52 -7.17 -23.79 1.88
C VAL A 52 -6.51 -24.00 3.24
N LEU A 53 -7.17 -23.56 4.31
CA LEU A 53 -6.63 -23.59 5.66
C LEU A 53 -7.26 -24.74 6.46
N PHE A 54 -6.43 -25.70 6.83
CA PHE A 54 -6.84 -26.82 7.68
C PHE A 54 -6.85 -26.44 9.17
N ALA A 55 -7.91 -26.86 9.87
CA ALA A 55 -8.04 -26.65 11.31
C ALA A 55 -7.09 -27.55 12.13
N LYS A 56 -6.75 -27.11 13.34
CA LYS A 56 -5.92 -27.89 14.29
C LYS A 56 -6.64 -29.16 14.74
N LEU A 57 -5.93 -30.29 14.74
CA LEU A 57 -6.36 -31.54 15.39
C LEU A 57 -6.03 -31.50 16.89
N SER A 58 -6.81 -32.18 17.72
CA SER A 58 -6.55 -32.26 19.17
C SER A 58 -6.12 -33.67 19.58
N ALA A 59 -5.01 -33.78 20.31
CA ALA A 59 -4.55 -35.06 20.83
C ALA A 59 -5.37 -35.44 22.08
N GLN A 60 -5.91 -36.67 22.11
CA GLN A 60 -6.61 -37.21 23.28
C GLN A 60 -5.66 -38.08 24.11
N ALA A 61 -5.72 -37.95 25.44
CA ALA A 61 -4.99 -38.84 26.34
C ALA A 61 -5.70 -40.19 26.42
N ILE A 62 -4.97 -41.27 26.14
CA ILE A 62 -5.48 -42.64 26.11
C ILE A 62 -4.70 -43.43 27.16
N THR A 63 -5.39 -44.24 27.97
CA THR A 63 -4.78 -45.13 28.96
C THR A 63 -4.56 -46.52 28.35
N GLU A 64 -3.69 -47.35 28.94
CA GLU A 64 -3.26 -48.64 28.36
C GLU A 64 -4.40 -49.60 27.95
N ASN A 65 -5.61 -49.44 28.52
CA ASN A 65 -6.71 -50.37 28.31
C ASN A 65 -7.88 -49.79 27.50
N THR A 66 -7.76 -48.59 26.92
CA THR A 66 -8.86 -47.99 26.13
C THR A 66 -8.61 -48.04 24.63
N VAL A 67 -9.63 -48.49 23.88
CA VAL A 67 -9.65 -48.45 22.41
C VAL A 67 -10.14 -47.08 21.97
N LEU A 68 -9.40 -46.42 21.08
CA LEU A 68 -9.74 -45.11 20.55
C LEU A 68 -10.81 -45.24 19.46
N ASP A 69 -12.09 -45.16 19.85
CA ASP A 69 -13.25 -45.26 18.94
C ASP A 69 -13.96 -43.90 18.73
N ASN A 70 -13.18 -42.82 18.68
CA ASN A 70 -13.67 -41.46 18.42
C ASN A 70 -12.79 -40.75 17.38
N PRO A 71 -12.93 -41.08 16.08
CA PRO A 71 -12.13 -40.50 15.03
C PRO A 71 -12.42 -39.00 14.87
N GLN A 72 -11.36 -38.19 14.75
CA GLN A 72 -11.49 -36.75 14.51
C GLN A 72 -11.68 -36.46 13.02
N GLN A 73 -12.55 -35.50 12.72
CA GLN A 73 -12.76 -35.01 11.36
C GLN A 73 -11.75 -33.91 11.02
N PHE A 74 -11.17 -33.98 9.83
CA PHE A 74 -10.45 -32.86 9.23
C PHE A 74 -11.47 -31.81 8.75
N SER A 75 -11.38 -30.59 9.30
CA SER A 75 -12.17 -29.44 8.88
C SER A 75 -11.25 -28.42 8.21
N ASP A 76 -11.79 -27.72 7.22
CA ASP A 76 -11.04 -26.87 6.30
C ASP A 76 -11.88 -25.64 5.93
N THR A 77 -11.21 -24.50 5.75
CA THR A 77 -11.80 -23.23 5.35
C THR A 77 -11.05 -22.62 4.17
N ALA A 78 -11.77 -22.27 3.11
CA ALA A 78 -11.20 -21.63 1.93
C ALA A 78 -11.06 -20.11 2.14
N ILE A 79 -9.84 -19.60 2.05
CA ILE A 79 -9.51 -18.17 1.95
C ILE A 79 -9.52 -17.80 0.48
N THR A 80 -10.36 -16.84 0.09
CA THR A 80 -10.47 -16.39 -1.31
C THR A 80 -10.17 -14.90 -1.40
N ILE A 81 -9.21 -14.52 -2.25
CA ILE A 81 -8.83 -13.13 -2.50
C ILE A 81 -9.06 -12.80 -3.97
N ARG A 82 -9.81 -11.73 -4.23
CA ARG A 82 -10.09 -11.22 -5.58
C ARG A 82 -9.35 -9.91 -5.84
N PRO A 83 -8.42 -9.86 -6.80
CA PRO A 83 -7.75 -8.62 -7.17
C PRO A 83 -8.72 -7.62 -7.80
N GLN A 84 -8.49 -6.34 -7.55
CA GLN A 84 -9.22 -5.24 -8.17
C GLN A 84 -8.35 -4.49 -9.18
N MET A 85 -9.00 -3.89 -10.18
CA MET A 85 -8.34 -3.10 -11.21
C MET A 85 -8.11 -1.66 -10.73
N VAL A 86 -6.90 -1.15 -10.94
CA VAL A 86 -6.52 0.25 -10.68
C VAL A 86 -5.92 0.83 -11.97
N GLN A 87 -6.42 1.98 -12.41
CA GLN A 87 -6.03 2.60 -13.68
C GLN A 87 -5.82 4.12 -13.53
N ILE A 88 -4.88 4.66 -14.32
CA ILE A 88 -4.68 6.09 -14.51
C ILE A 88 -4.81 6.37 -16.01
N GLN A 89 -5.65 7.34 -16.39
CA GLN A 89 -5.78 7.79 -17.77
C GLN A 89 -5.54 9.29 -17.83
N THR A 90 -4.68 9.73 -18.75
CA THR A 90 -4.41 11.15 -18.99
C THR A 90 -4.38 11.41 -20.49
N PHE A 91 -5.05 12.47 -20.92
CA PHE A 91 -5.10 12.89 -22.31
C PHE A 91 -4.39 14.24 -22.46
N VAL A 92 -3.50 14.36 -23.44
CA VAL A 92 -2.84 15.61 -23.79
C VAL A 92 -3.13 15.89 -25.26
N SER A 93 -3.79 17.03 -25.53
CA SER A 93 -4.12 17.44 -26.89
C SER A 93 -2.90 17.99 -27.63
N ASP A 94 -2.90 17.91 -28.96
CA ASP A 94 -1.76 18.31 -29.79
C ASP A 94 -1.42 19.80 -29.67
N LYS A 95 -2.43 20.66 -29.47
CA LYS A 95 -2.22 22.10 -29.23
C LYS A 95 -1.46 22.36 -27.92
N VAL A 96 -1.78 21.58 -26.88
CA VAL A 96 -1.15 21.70 -25.56
C VAL A 96 0.27 21.10 -25.59
N LYS A 97 0.46 19.97 -26.29
CA LYS A 97 1.78 19.36 -26.50
C LYS A 97 2.75 20.28 -27.24
N ARG A 98 2.28 21.06 -28.21
CA ARG A 98 3.09 22.03 -28.96
C ARG A 98 3.52 23.23 -28.10
N ASN A 99 2.71 23.59 -27.11
CA ASN A 99 2.95 24.74 -26.24
C ASN A 99 3.66 24.36 -24.92
N LEU A 100 3.71 23.07 -24.57
CA LEU A 100 4.37 22.58 -23.36
C LEU A 100 5.88 22.41 -23.55
N ASN A 101 6.63 22.80 -22.53
CA ASN A 101 8.05 22.49 -22.46
C ASN A 101 8.26 20.97 -22.29
N ARG A 102 9.19 20.39 -23.07
CA ARG A 102 9.64 18.99 -22.96
C ARG A 102 9.96 18.57 -21.52
N LYS A 103 10.51 19.47 -20.70
CA LYS A 103 10.81 19.20 -19.28
C LYS A 103 9.54 18.97 -18.44
N SER A 104 8.46 19.72 -18.73
CA SER A 104 7.17 19.56 -18.07
C SER A 104 6.48 18.26 -18.49
N LEU A 105 6.57 17.90 -19.78
CA LEU A 105 6.00 16.65 -20.29
C LEU A 105 6.69 15.42 -19.69
N ALA A 106 8.02 15.47 -19.47
CA ALA A 106 8.77 14.40 -18.82
C ALA A 106 8.33 14.18 -17.36
N GLN A 107 8.03 15.26 -16.62
CA GLN A 107 7.54 15.15 -15.24
C GLN A 107 6.12 14.58 -15.16
N MET A 108 5.26 14.83 -16.15
CA MET A 108 3.90 14.25 -16.19
C MET A 108 3.93 12.71 -16.24
N GLY A 109 4.90 12.12 -16.95
CA GLY A 109 5.07 10.66 -16.99
C GLY A 109 5.65 10.09 -15.68
N LYS A 110 6.47 10.86 -14.96
CA LYS A 110 6.99 10.45 -13.65
C LYS A 110 5.88 10.41 -12.59
N LEU A 111 5.00 11.41 -12.63
CA LEU A 111 3.89 11.55 -11.68
C LEU A 111 2.88 10.39 -11.75
N SER A 112 2.62 9.84 -12.94
CA SER A 112 1.72 8.68 -13.08
C SER A 112 2.31 7.41 -12.48
N GLY A 113 3.64 7.21 -12.57
CA GLY A 113 4.33 6.12 -11.90
C GLY A 113 4.31 6.24 -10.38
N GLU A 114 4.60 7.45 -9.87
CA GLU A 114 4.62 7.74 -8.43
C GLU A 114 3.23 7.58 -7.80
N SER A 115 2.19 8.11 -8.44
CA SER A 115 0.81 7.97 -7.97
C SER A 115 0.32 6.52 -7.95
N MET A 116 0.77 5.67 -8.88
CA MET A 116 0.44 4.24 -8.86
C MET A 116 1.09 3.52 -7.68
N VAL A 117 2.34 3.85 -7.33
CA VAL A 117 3.00 3.30 -6.14
C VAL A 117 2.30 3.75 -4.88
N ARG A 118 1.88 5.01 -4.80
CA ARG A 118 1.10 5.54 -3.68
C ARG A 118 -0.23 4.80 -3.51
N LYS A 119 -0.96 4.59 -4.60
CA LYS A 119 -2.25 3.90 -4.52
C LYS A 119 -2.09 2.47 -3.98
N LYS A 120 -1.05 1.75 -4.43
CA LYS A 120 -0.72 0.41 -3.89
C LYS A 120 -0.42 0.44 -2.38
N ASP A 121 0.26 1.48 -1.91
CA ASP A 121 0.59 1.62 -0.48
C ASP A 121 -0.64 1.95 0.37
N VAL A 122 -1.48 2.88 -0.09
CA VAL A 122 -2.74 3.24 0.58
C VAL A 122 -3.69 2.04 0.63
N ASP A 123 -3.82 1.29 -0.46
CA ASP A 123 -4.68 0.11 -0.49
C ASP A 123 -4.15 -0.98 0.46
N GLY A 124 -2.83 -1.15 0.55
CA GLY A 124 -2.21 -2.00 1.56
C GLY A 124 -2.55 -1.56 2.98
N LEU A 125 -2.40 -0.26 3.29
CA LEU A 125 -2.73 0.28 4.61
C LEU A 125 -4.22 0.13 4.95
N THR A 126 -5.12 0.39 4.01
CA THR A 126 -6.56 0.18 4.18
C THR A 126 -6.89 -1.29 4.45
N ALA A 127 -6.21 -2.23 3.79
CA ALA A 127 -6.38 -3.65 4.08
C ALA A 127 -5.95 -4.00 5.51
N LEU A 128 -4.88 -3.38 6.03
CA LEU A 128 -4.45 -3.56 7.43
C LEU A 128 -5.43 -2.92 8.43
N ASP A 129 -5.99 -1.75 8.12
CA ASP A 129 -6.97 -1.04 8.97
C ASP A 129 -8.33 -1.77 9.05
N GLY A 130 -8.66 -2.57 8.04
CA GLY A 130 -9.81 -3.47 8.06
C GLY A 130 -9.72 -4.62 9.09
N SER A 131 -8.62 -4.72 9.83
CA SER A 131 -8.47 -5.69 10.93
C SER A 131 -9.43 -5.39 12.07
N THR A 132 -9.96 -6.44 12.70
CA THR A 132 -11.03 -6.34 13.70
C THR A 132 -10.58 -5.80 15.06
N THR A 133 -9.27 -5.75 15.32
CA THR A 133 -8.73 -5.36 16.62
C THR A 133 -7.86 -4.11 16.52
N GLN A 134 -8.32 -3.04 17.16
CA GLN A 134 -7.58 -1.79 17.31
C GLN A 134 -6.95 -1.70 18.71
N LEU A 135 -5.71 -1.23 18.78
CA LEU A 135 -5.01 -0.88 20.01
C LEU A 135 -4.74 0.63 20.02
N GLY A 136 -5.07 1.29 21.13
CA GLY A 136 -5.09 2.76 21.22
C GLY A 136 -6.44 3.36 20.80
N ALA A 137 -6.58 4.68 20.98
CA ALA A 137 -7.78 5.43 20.63
C ALA A 137 -7.46 6.60 19.67
N ALA A 138 -8.43 7.00 18.86
CA ALA A 138 -8.29 8.15 17.98
C ALA A 138 -7.88 9.40 18.77
N GLY A 139 -6.84 10.11 18.29
CA GLY A 139 -6.31 11.31 18.96
C GLY A 139 -5.37 11.03 20.14
N THR A 140 -5.08 9.77 20.46
CA THR A 140 -4.05 9.42 21.46
C THR A 140 -2.72 9.10 20.77
N PRO A 141 -1.59 9.62 21.25
CA PRO A 141 -0.28 9.28 20.68
C PRO A 141 0.00 7.80 20.96
N VAL A 142 0.47 7.08 19.94
CA VAL A 142 0.87 5.66 20.06
C VAL A 142 1.99 5.54 21.08
N GLN A 143 1.78 4.73 22.12
CA GLN A 143 2.78 4.49 23.14
C GLN A 143 3.56 3.21 22.87
N THR A 144 4.77 3.12 23.42
CA THR A 144 5.58 1.88 23.35
C THR A 144 4.84 0.68 23.95
N GLY A 145 3.95 0.93 24.92
CA GLY A 145 3.07 -0.09 25.50
C GLY A 145 2.10 -0.71 24.50
N ASP A 146 1.54 0.10 23.59
CA ASP A 146 0.62 -0.38 22.54
C ASP A 146 1.36 -1.30 21.55
N ILE A 147 2.60 -0.93 21.19
CA ILE A 147 3.44 -1.72 20.28
C ILE A 147 3.83 -3.06 20.93
N ALA A 148 4.20 -3.05 22.20
CA ALA A 148 4.52 -4.27 22.94
C ALA A 148 3.29 -5.18 23.06
N ALA A 149 2.13 -4.62 23.42
CA ALA A 149 0.88 -5.36 23.51
C ALA A 149 0.46 -5.94 22.16
N ALA A 150 0.62 -5.18 21.07
CA ALA A 150 0.37 -5.64 19.71
C ALA A 150 1.25 -6.84 19.36
N ARG A 151 2.56 -6.73 19.62
CA ARG A 151 3.51 -7.83 19.39
C ARG A 151 3.11 -9.09 20.15
N TYR A 152 2.84 -8.99 21.45
CA TYR A 152 2.47 -10.16 22.25
C TYR A 152 1.17 -10.81 21.80
N ARG A 153 0.19 -10.03 21.35
CA ARG A 153 -1.07 -10.57 20.81
C ARG A 153 -0.86 -11.30 19.50
N ILE A 154 -0.05 -10.76 18.59
CA ILE A 154 0.28 -11.42 17.32
C ILE A 154 1.01 -12.74 17.58
N THR A 155 2.01 -12.75 18.46
CA THR A 155 2.83 -13.96 18.70
C THR A 155 2.18 -14.98 19.64
N SER A 156 1.20 -14.59 20.44
CA SER A 156 0.58 -15.45 21.46
C SER A 156 -0.89 -15.75 21.17
N ASN A 157 -1.33 -15.55 19.93
CA ASN A 157 -2.68 -15.90 19.52
C ASN A 157 -2.91 -17.41 19.64
N VAL A 158 -3.97 -17.79 20.36
CA VAL A 158 -4.34 -19.20 20.60
C VAL A 158 -4.75 -19.93 19.32
N THR A 159 -5.32 -19.20 18.35
CA THR A 159 -5.81 -19.78 17.09
C THR A 159 -4.68 -19.91 16.07
N GLU A 160 -3.90 -18.85 15.86
CA GLU A 160 -2.80 -18.84 14.89
C GLU A 160 -1.74 -17.81 15.30
N PRO A 161 -0.63 -18.24 15.94
CA PRO A 161 0.49 -17.37 16.24
C PRO A 161 1.13 -16.84 14.95
N GLY A 162 1.29 -15.51 14.85
CA GLY A 162 1.96 -14.90 13.71
C GLY A 162 3.47 -15.20 13.72
N PRO A 163 4.06 -15.61 12.58
CA PRO A 163 5.50 -15.85 12.48
C PRO A 163 6.28 -14.54 12.63
N MET A 164 7.48 -14.63 13.21
CA MET A 164 8.43 -13.51 13.24
C MET A 164 9.11 -13.37 11.87
N PRO A 165 9.47 -12.15 11.41
CA PRO A 165 9.43 -10.87 12.12
C PRO A 165 8.09 -10.10 12.00
N VAL A 166 7.69 -9.44 13.09
CA VAL A 166 6.54 -8.51 13.10
C VAL A 166 7.02 -7.13 12.68
N SER A 167 6.39 -6.54 11.66
CA SER A 167 6.69 -5.20 11.15
C SER A 167 5.59 -4.21 11.56
N ALA A 168 5.97 -2.97 11.84
CA ALA A 168 5.04 -1.88 12.15
C ALA A 168 5.32 -0.69 11.24
N VAL A 169 4.26 -0.07 10.73
CA VAL A 169 4.33 1.12 9.88
C VAL A 169 3.77 2.30 10.65
N PHE A 170 4.56 3.36 10.80
CA PHE A 170 4.15 4.60 11.46
C PHE A 170 4.15 5.72 10.42
N HIS A 171 3.07 6.50 10.37
CA HIS A 171 3.03 7.73 9.58
C HIS A 171 3.57 8.90 10.42
N GLY A 172 4.29 9.82 9.77
CA GLY A 172 4.98 10.92 10.45
C GLY A 172 4.10 12.06 10.96
N PHE A 173 2.77 11.98 10.82
CA PHE A 173 1.85 13.08 11.16
C PHE A 173 0.44 12.60 11.56
N THR A 174 -0.05 13.12 12.69
CA THR A 174 -1.45 13.46 13.00
C THR A 174 -1.43 14.80 13.72
#